data_AF-A0A1W9TXG1-F1
#
_entry.id   AF-A0A1W9TXG1-F1
#
_cell.length_a   1.000
_cell.length_b   1.000
_cell.length_c   1.000
_cell.angle_alpha   90.00
_cell.angle_beta   90.00
_cell.angle_gamma   90.00
#
_symmetry.space_group_name_H-M   'P 1'
#
loop_
_entity.id
_entity.type
_entity.pdbx_description
1 polymer ?
#
loop_
_entity_poly.entity_id
_entity_poly.type
_entity_poly.pdbx_seq_one_letter_code
_entity_poly.pdbx_strand_id
1 'polypeptide(L)'
;MIEEMLDAEYEPYLISGTGGITGQAFLTHQESGVVKAAGRTVTLDPATTLGSEWWNKSGKFWDTVTPPSPTFHKARKSTITDVEGRFSFNNLAAGEYFIRTMVTWIMNDDDMRGGVIGKLVEVRDGEVTEVILNKSPK
;
A
#
# COMPACT_ATOMS: atom_id res chain seq x y z
N MET A 1 17.92 -21.89 6.94
CA MET A 1 17.34 -22.61 5.78
C MET A 1 15.94 -22.13 5.42
N ILE A 2 14.87 -22.36 6.21
CA ILE A 2 13.51 -21.89 5.82
C ILE A 2 13.38 -20.36 5.86
N GLU A 3 13.86 -19.74 6.94
CA GLU A 3 13.80 -18.27 7.10
C GLU A 3 14.61 -17.53 6.02
N GLU A 4 15.80 -18.04 5.68
CA GLU A 4 16.61 -17.51 4.57
C GLU A 4 15.90 -17.62 3.21
N MET A 5 15.16 -18.71 2.96
CA MET A 5 14.39 -18.86 1.73
C MET A 5 13.23 -17.86 1.65
N LEU A 6 12.54 -17.60 2.77
CA LEU A 6 11.48 -16.60 2.83
C LEU A 6 12.00 -15.17 2.66
N ASP A 7 13.19 -14.88 3.18
CA ASP A 7 13.85 -13.59 2.99
C ASP A 7 14.33 -13.39 1.54
N ALA A 8 14.78 -14.45 0.87
CA ALA A 8 15.24 -14.40 -0.52
C ALA A 8 14.14 -13.98 -1.51
N GLU A 9 12.84 -14.19 -1.17
CA GLU A 9 11.72 -13.73 -2.01
C GLU A 9 11.68 -12.20 -2.18
N TYR A 10 12.35 -11.44 -1.31
CA TYR A 10 12.40 -9.98 -1.39
C TYR A 10 13.53 -9.45 -2.28
N GLU A 11 14.55 -10.25 -2.59
CA GLU A 11 15.71 -9.79 -3.36
C GLU A 11 15.36 -9.10 -4.69
N PRO A 12 14.39 -9.59 -5.50
CA PRO A 12 13.98 -8.91 -6.73
C PRO A 12 13.39 -7.51 -6.49
N TYR A 13 12.84 -7.23 -5.30
CA TYR A 13 12.20 -5.97 -4.95
C TYR A 13 13.18 -4.91 -4.41
N LEU A 14 14.43 -5.32 -4.14
CA LEU A 14 15.50 -4.44 -3.66
C LEU A 14 16.23 -3.73 -4.81
N ILE A 15 16.20 -4.29 -6.01
CA ILE A 15 16.78 -3.67 -7.20
C ILE A 15 15.80 -2.68 -7.83
N SER A 16 16.35 -1.65 -8.50
CA SER A 16 15.53 -0.73 -9.28
C SER A 16 15.02 -1.43 -10.54
N GLY A 17 13.71 -1.37 -10.75
CA GLY A 17 13.09 -1.82 -12.00
C GLY A 17 12.69 -0.65 -12.89
N THR A 18 11.86 -0.94 -13.88
CA THR A 18 11.40 0.05 -14.87
C THR A 18 9.90 0.31 -14.80
N GLY A 19 9.17 -0.42 -13.94
CA GLY A 19 7.74 -0.22 -13.74
C GLY A 19 7.42 0.97 -12.85
N GLY A 20 6.15 1.39 -12.87
CA GLY A 20 5.62 2.45 -12.03
C GLY A 20 4.18 2.22 -11.62
N ILE A 21 3.74 2.95 -10.60
CA ILE A 21 2.34 3.04 -10.20
C ILE A 21 1.97 4.51 -10.09
N THR A 22 0.84 4.89 -10.66
CA THR A 22 0.16 6.16 -10.37
C THR A 22 -1.20 5.85 -9.80
N GLY A 23 -1.76 6.76 -8.99
CA GLY A 23 -3.08 6.51 -8.46
C GLY A 23 -3.69 7.65 -7.68
N GLN A 24 -4.92 7.41 -7.25
CA GLN A 24 -5.69 8.30 -6.39
C GLN A 24 -6.35 7.51 -5.26
N ALA A 25 -6.33 8.07 -4.06
CA ALA A 25 -6.90 7.51 -2.86
C ALA A 25 -7.99 8.42 -2.28
N PHE A 26 -9.18 7.87 -2.06
CA PHE A 26 -10.32 8.57 -1.47
C PHE A 26 -11.37 7.60 -0.94
N LEU A 27 -12.25 8.05 -0.05
CA LEU A 27 -13.47 7.34 0.31
C LEU A 27 -14.69 8.17 -0.10
N THR A 28 -15.72 7.50 -0.61
CA THR A 28 -17.03 8.11 -0.87
C THR A 28 -17.98 7.74 0.24
N HIS A 29 -18.75 8.70 0.76
CA HIS A 29 -19.86 8.38 1.65
C HIS A 29 -21.15 9.09 1.25
N GLN A 30 -22.27 8.43 1.55
CA GLN A 30 -23.60 8.74 1.00
C GLN A 30 -24.10 10.16 1.29
N GLU A 31 -23.61 10.81 2.34
CA GLU A 31 -24.17 12.07 2.86
C GLU A 31 -23.28 13.32 2.65
N SER A 32 -22.02 13.16 2.24
CA SER A 32 -20.98 14.21 2.39
C SER A 32 -20.03 14.37 1.20
N GLY A 33 -20.06 13.42 0.26
CA GLY A 33 -19.21 13.46 -0.93
C GLY A 33 -17.93 12.64 -0.79
N VAL A 34 -16.81 13.20 -1.26
CA VAL A 34 -15.52 12.52 -1.43
C VAL A 34 -14.54 13.00 -0.37
N VAL A 35 -14.06 12.09 0.47
CA VAL A 35 -12.96 12.33 1.40
C VAL A 35 -11.68 11.87 0.73
N LYS A 36 -10.91 12.82 0.20
CA LYS A 36 -9.61 12.55 -0.43
C LYS A 36 -8.56 12.24 0.62
N ALA A 37 -7.65 11.35 0.29
CA ALA A 37 -6.54 10.97 1.17
C ALA A 37 -5.45 12.06 1.20
N ALA A 38 -5.76 13.34 1.32
CA ALA A 38 -4.78 14.42 1.21
C ALA A 38 -3.71 14.35 2.32
N GLY A 39 -2.43 14.42 1.94
CA GLY A 39 -1.29 14.39 2.86
C GLY A 39 -1.12 13.07 3.62
N ARG A 40 -1.68 11.96 3.13
CA ARG A 40 -1.60 10.63 3.74
C ARG A 40 -0.47 9.82 3.16
N THR A 41 0.19 9.04 4.01
CA THR A 41 1.20 8.07 3.58
C THR A 41 0.53 6.91 2.84
N VAL A 42 1.07 6.56 1.68
CA VAL A 42 0.76 5.33 0.96
C VAL A 42 1.95 4.40 1.12
N THR A 43 1.72 3.16 1.57
CA THR A 43 2.75 2.12 1.60
C THR A 43 2.58 1.16 0.44
N LEU A 44 3.70 0.67 -0.06
CA LEU A 44 3.78 -0.35 -1.09
C LEU A 44 4.72 -1.45 -0.59
N ASP A 45 4.15 -2.64 -0.41
CA ASP A 45 4.78 -3.78 0.26
C ASP A 45 4.81 -4.97 -0.72
N PRO A 46 5.95 -5.63 -0.98
CA PRO A 46 5.98 -6.82 -1.83
C PRO A 46 5.06 -7.93 -1.33
N ALA A 47 4.32 -8.57 -2.24
CA ALA A 47 3.40 -9.67 -1.94
C ALA A 47 4.10 -11.04 -1.89
N THR A 48 5.20 -11.13 -1.15
CA THR A 48 5.91 -12.39 -0.85
C THR A 48 5.10 -13.25 0.13
N THR A 49 5.59 -14.45 0.46
CA THR A 49 5.00 -15.32 1.48
C THR A 49 4.86 -14.60 2.82
N LEU A 50 5.95 -14.02 3.35
CA LEU A 50 5.92 -13.25 4.60
C LEU A 50 5.09 -11.97 4.46
N GLY A 51 5.16 -11.28 3.32
CA GLY A 51 4.38 -10.07 3.05
C GLY A 51 2.88 -10.36 3.05
N SER A 52 2.46 -11.49 2.47
CA SER A 52 1.08 -11.94 2.40
C SER A 52 0.52 -12.37 3.76
N GLU A 53 1.32 -13.08 4.56
CA GLU A 53 0.94 -13.40 5.93
C GLU A 53 0.73 -12.14 6.76
N TRP A 54 1.69 -11.22 6.71
CA TRP A 54 1.60 -9.94 7.41
C TRP A 54 0.43 -9.11 6.92
N TRP A 55 0.18 -9.08 5.61
CA TRP A 55 -0.94 -8.35 5.04
C TRP A 55 -2.27 -8.78 5.66
N ASN A 56 -2.47 -10.10 5.78
CA ASN A 56 -3.69 -10.68 6.35
C ASN A 56 -3.80 -10.49 7.87
N LYS A 57 -2.68 -10.48 8.60
CA LYS A 57 -2.67 -10.32 10.06
C LYS A 57 -2.75 -8.85 10.50
N SER A 58 -2.11 -7.95 9.76
CA SER A 58 -1.83 -6.57 10.21
C SER A 58 -1.94 -5.52 9.09
N GLY A 59 -1.56 -5.87 7.86
CA GLY A 59 -1.56 -4.96 6.71
C GLY A 59 -2.91 -4.31 6.42
N LYS A 60 -3.98 -5.11 6.40
CA LYS A 60 -5.35 -4.64 6.13
C LYS A 60 -5.94 -3.74 7.22
N PHE A 61 -5.32 -3.67 8.40
CA PHE A 61 -5.87 -3.01 9.60
C PHE A 61 -5.06 -1.79 10.06
N TRP A 62 -4.04 -1.37 9.30
CA TRP A 62 -3.09 -0.30 9.69
C TRP A 62 -2.38 -0.54 11.01
N ASP A 63 -2.20 -1.81 11.36
CA ASP A 63 -1.43 -2.17 12.53
C ASP A 63 0.06 -1.87 12.29
N THR A 64 0.75 -1.55 13.38
CA THR A 64 2.18 -1.25 13.46
C THR A 64 3.05 -2.50 13.50
N VAL A 65 2.47 -3.68 13.74
CA VAL A 65 3.18 -4.95 13.65
C VAL A 65 3.74 -5.12 12.24
N THR A 66 5.02 -5.49 12.14
CA THR A 66 5.71 -5.81 10.89
C THR A 66 6.29 -7.22 10.96
N PRO A 67 6.54 -7.89 9.82
CA PRO A 67 7.33 -9.11 9.81
C PRO A 67 8.70 -8.87 10.46
N PRO A 68 9.30 -9.87 11.14
CA PRO A 68 10.65 -9.76 11.68
C PRO A 68 11.76 -9.75 10.61
N SER A 69 11.40 -9.79 9.32
CA SER A 69 12.33 -9.79 8.18
C SER A 69 12.96 -8.41 7.96
N PRO A 70 14.29 -8.24 8.12
CA PRO A 70 14.98 -7.00 7.77
C PRO A 70 14.83 -6.66 6.29
N THR A 71 14.66 -7.68 5.45
CA THR A 71 14.57 -7.53 3.99
C THR A 71 13.21 -7.00 3.57
N PHE A 72 12.13 -7.41 4.25
CA PHE A 72 10.80 -6.77 4.11
C PHE A 72 10.88 -5.25 4.36
N HIS A 73 11.56 -4.84 5.44
CA HIS A 73 11.68 -3.43 5.79
C HIS A 73 12.42 -2.61 4.74
N LYS A 74 13.46 -3.18 4.11
CA LYS A 74 14.19 -2.56 3.01
C LYS A 74 13.37 -2.50 1.71
N ALA A 75 12.54 -3.52 1.47
CA ALA A 75 11.75 -3.62 0.26
C ALA A 75 10.47 -2.77 0.28
N ARG A 76 9.94 -2.45 1.48
CA ARG A 76 8.83 -1.51 1.67
C ARG A 76 9.17 -0.15 1.08
N LYS A 77 8.26 0.38 0.27
CA LYS A 77 8.32 1.76 -0.25
C LYS A 77 7.18 2.58 0.32
N SER A 78 7.36 3.90 0.38
CA SER A 78 6.28 4.81 0.78
C SER A 78 6.36 6.12 0.02
N THR A 79 5.21 6.77 -0.12
CA THR A 79 5.07 8.12 -0.67
C THR A 79 3.94 8.85 0.05
N ILE A 80 3.85 10.16 -0.15
CA ILE A 80 2.79 11.01 0.42
C ILE A 80 1.92 11.49 -0.72
N THR A 81 0.61 11.42 -0.53
CA THR A 81 -0.36 11.94 -1.49
C THR A 81 -0.36 13.46 -1.58
N ASP A 82 -0.70 14.00 -2.75
CA ASP A 82 -0.98 15.43 -2.92
C ASP A 82 -2.32 15.85 -2.30
N VAL A 83 -2.69 17.12 -2.48
CA VAL A 83 -3.97 17.69 -1.99
C VAL A 83 -5.21 17.01 -2.58
N GLU A 84 -5.05 16.36 -3.73
CA GLU A 84 -6.10 15.63 -4.44
C GLU A 84 -6.12 14.14 -4.10
N GLY A 85 -5.27 13.69 -3.17
CA GLY A 85 -5.12 12.28 -2.82
C GLY A 85 -4.38 11.47 -3.88
N ARG A 86 -3.67 12.11 -4.82
CA ARG A 86 -2.91 11.43 -5.88
C ARG A 86 -1.52 11.06 -5.39
N PHE A 87 -0.99 9.94 -5.86
CA PHE A 87 0.33 9.43 -5.51
C PHE A 87 1.02 8.78 -6.72
N SER A 88 2.34 8.66 -6.64
CA SER A 88 3.15 7.96 -7.63
C SER A 88 4.32 7.21 -7.00
N PHE A 89 4.62 6.05 -7.57
CA PHE A 89 5.84 5.27 -7.35
C PHE A 89 6.51 5.02 -8.70
N ASN A 90 7.83 5.16 -8.75
CA ASN A 90 8.63 4.93 -9.96
C ASN A 90 9.75 3.95 -9.66
N ASN A 91 10.39 3.44 -10.72
CA ASN A 91 11.55 2.55 -10.66
C ASN A 91 11.27 1.27 -9.85
N LEU A 92 10.06 0.73 -9.99
CA LEU A 92 9.62 -0.47 -9.33
C LEU A 92 10.05 -1.71 -10.12
N ALA A 93 10.55 -2.72 -9.40
CA ALA A 93 10.71 -4.06 -9.96
C ALA A 93 9.35 -4.65 -10.33
N ALA A 94 9.28 -5.40 -11.43
CA ALA A 94 8.08 -6.16 -11.76
C ALA A 94 7.75 -7.17 -10.64
N GLY A 95 6.46 -7.38 -10.40
CA GLY A 95 5.97 -8.24 -9.32
C GLY A 95 4.65 -7.76 -8.73
N GLU A 96 4.20 -8.46 -7.69
CA GLU A 96 2.97 -8.14 -6.99
C GLU A 96 3.25 -7.38 -5.70
N TYR A 97 2.41 -6.38 -5.41
CA TYR A 97 2.53 -5.53 -4.24
C TYR A 97 1.18 -5.33 -3.56
N PHE A 98 1.18 -5.31 -2.23
CA PHE A 98 0.09 -4.74 -1.45
C PHE A 98 0.29 -3.23 -1.34
N ILE A 99 -0.70 -2.47 -1.79
CA ILE A 99 -0.73 -1.03 -1.65
C ILE A 99 -1.83 -0.63 -0.65
N ARG A 100 -1.51 0.25 0.30
CA ARG A 100 -2.50 0.76 1.27
C ARG A 100 -2.27 2.21 1.67
N THR A 101 -3.35 2.84 2.11
CA THR A 101 -3.33 4.10 2.87
C THR A 101 -4.49 4.11 3.87
N MET A 102 -4.55 5.11 4.73
CA MET A 102 -5.63 5.33 5.68
C MET A 102 -6.36 6.64 5.35
N VAL A 103 -7.67 6.54 5.19
CA VAL A 103 -8.56 7.70 4.99
C VAL A 103 -9.54 7.71 6.14
N THR A 104 -9.40 8.68 7.04
CA THR A 104 -10.31 8.87 8.18
C THR A 104 -10.74 10.32 8.27
N TRP A 105 -11.96 10.53 8.76
CA TRP A 105 -12.53 11.84 9.04
C TRP A 105 -13.42 11.77 10.29
N ILE A 106 -13.65 12.91 10.91
CA ILE A 106 -14.52 13.04 12.09
C ILE A 106 -15.84 13.60 11.61
N MET A 107 -16.96 12.93 11.95
CA MET A 107 -18.30 13.45 11.65
C MET A 107 -18.82 14.38 12.75
N ASN A 108 -18.85 13.92 14.01
CA ASN A 108 -19.25 14.67 15.22
C ASN A 108 -18.52 14.07 16.44
N ASP A 109 -18.41 14.78 17.57
CA ASP A 109 -18.04 14.30 18.94
C ASP A 109 -17.41 12.88 19.01
N ASP A 110 -16.16 12.74 18.54
CA ASP A 110 -15.36 11.50 18.53
C ASP A 110 -15.80 10.34 17.59
N ASP A 111 -16.79 10.53 16.73
CA ASP A 111 -17.18 9.58 15.69
C ASP A 111 -16.22 9.62 14.50
N MET A 112 -15.09 8.92 14.65
CA MET A 112 -14.13 8.70 13.57
C MET A 112 -14.64 7.66 12.58
N ARG A 113 -14.79 8.08 11.33
CA ARG A 113 -15.20 7.24 10.21
C ARG A 113 -14.03 6.99 9.26
N GLY A 114 -14.25 6.05 8.34
CA GLY A 114 -13.27 5.64 7.34
C GLY A 114 -12.46 4.42 7.77
N GLY A 115 -11.21 4.37 7.33
CA GLY A 115 -10.30 3.27 7.66
C GLY A 115 -9.24 3.04 6.60
N VAL A 116 -8.71 1.82 6.59
CA VAL A 116 -7.73 1.39 5.60
C VAL A 116 -8.41 1.16 4.27
N ILE A 117 -7.78 1.66 3.22
CA ILE A 117 -8.08 1.33 1.83
C ILE A 117 -6.83 0.76 1.19
N GLY A 118 -6.99 -0.26 0.37
CA GLY A 118 -5.85 -0.95 -0.20
C GLY A 118 -6.24 -2.16 -1.04
N LYS A 119 -5.28 -2.68 -1.80
CA LYS A 119 -5.45 -3.86 -2.65
C LYS A 119 -4.10 -4.46 -3.06
N LEU A 120 -4.15 -5.64 -3.66
CA LEU A 120 -3.05 -6.21 -4.44
C LEU A 120 -2.97 -5.47 -5.80
N VAL A 121 -1.76 -5.18 -6.26
CA VAL A 121 -1.47 -4.60 -7.56
C VAL A 121 -0.28 -5.29 -8.21
N GLU A 122 -0.38 -5.54 -9.51
CA GLU A 122 0.72 -6.06 -10.33
C GLU A 122 1.47 -4.88 -10.99
N VAL A 123 2.79 -4.94 -10.94
CA VAL A 123 3.71 -4.04 -11.64
C VAL A 123 4.41 -4.84 -12.73
N ARG A 124 4.46 -4.28 -13.94
CA ARG A 124 5.19 -4.86 -15.07
C ARG A 124 6.32 -3.95 -15.52
N ASP A 125 7.34 -4.54 -16.13
CA ASP A 125 8.48 -3.79 -16.64
C ASP A 125 8.06 -2.83 -17.75
N GLY A 126 8.57 -1.60 -17.69
CA GLY A 126 8.29 -0.53 -18.64
C GLY A 126 6.86 0.03 -18.61
N GLU A 127 5.99 -0.47 -17.73
CA GLU A 127 4.59 -0.04 -17.63
C GLU A 127 4.33 0.83 -16.40
N VAL A 128 3.38 1.75 -16.52
CA VAL A 128 2.82 2.51 -15.39
C VAL A 128 1.41 2.02 -15.12
N THR A 129 1.22 1.32 -14.00
CA THR A 129 -0.10 0.83 -13.57
C THR A 129 -0.88 1.94 -12.89
N GLU A 130 -2.08 2.25 -13.39
CA GLU A 130 -2.99 3.20 -12.74
C GLU A 130 -3.87 2.50 -11.68
N VAL A 131 -3.97 3.09 -10.49
CA VAL A 131 -4.65 2.52 -9.33
C VAL A 131 -5.61 3.51 -8.66
N ILE A 132 -6.87 3.08 -8.53
CA ILE A 132 -7.82 3.70 -7.58
C ILE A 132 -7.83 2.91 -6.28
N LEU A 133 -7.65 3.60 -5.15
CA LEU A 133 -7.87 3.11 -3.79
C LEU A 133 -9.12 3.78 -3.23
N ASN A 134 -10.22 3.03 -3.12
CA ASN A 134 -11.49 3.60 -2.66
C ASN A 134 -12.38 2.66 -1.85
N LYS A 135 -11.81 1.55 -1.38
CA LYS A 135 -12.52 0.54 -0.61
C LYS A 135 -11.57 -0.18 0.32
N SER A 136 -12.12 -0.72 1.40
CA SER A 136 -11.36 -1.56 2.30
C SER A 136 -10.81 -2.79 1.57
N PRO A 137 -9.58 -3.21 1.90
CA PRO A 137 -9.02 -4.42 1.34
C PRO A 137 -9.86 -5.64 1.76
N LYS A 138 -10.07 -6.58 0.83
CA LYS A 138 -10.67 -7.89 1.12
C LYS A 138 -9.62 -8.84 1.68
#